data_AF-A0AAE0BSK1-F1
#
_entry.id   AF-A0AAE0BSK1-F1
#
_cell.length_a   1.000
_cell.length_b   1.000
_cell.length_c   1.000
_cell.angle_alpha   90.00
_cell.angle_beta   90.00
_cell.angle_gamma   90.00
#
_symmetry.space_group_name_H-M   'P 1'
#
loop_
_entity.id
_entity.type
_entity.pdbx_description
1 polymer ?
#
loop_
_entity_poly.entity_id
_entity_poly.type
_entity_poly.pdbx_seq_one_letter_code
_entity_poly.pdbx_strand_id
1 'polypeptide(L)'
;MHFDVDCCCVLYDPDRVLCQPRARRAINHRVNVADTDMRSPTYEKRLTKYSRRGFAVAVAGLDTTRLNPALFNAARCTWDGKWISLEDSAGKTMRVAGLAKLLVASRGMKDPQLRLPSAETQVCSGQ
;
A
#
# COMPACT_ATOMS: atom_id res chain seq x y z
N MET A 1 -3.44 -22.92 1.24
CA MET A 1 -3.42 -21.63 1.96
C MET A 1 -2.83 -20.59 1.02
N HIS A 2 -3.59 -19.55 0.66
CA HIS A 2 -3.14 -18.52 -0.28
C HIS A 2 -2.92 -17.21 0.48
N PHE A 3 -1.66 -16.78 0.60
CA PHE A 3 -1.35 -15.42 1.05
C PHE A 3 -1.78 -14.42 -0.02
N ASP A 4 -2.39 -13.32 0.38
CA ASP A 4 -3.00 -12.32 -0.51
C ASP A 4 -2.05 -11.21 -0.94
N VAL A 5 -0.98 -10.94 -0.16
CA VAL A 5 0.07 -9.98 -0.51
C VAL A 5 1.34 -10.71 -0.90
N ASP A 6 1.85 -10.44 -2.10
CA ASP A 6 3.01 -11.14 -2.67
C ASP A 6 4.23 -11.15 -1.76
N CYS A 7 4.63 -10.00 -1.20
CA CYS A 7 5.81 -9.90 -0.34
C CYS A 7 5.72 -10.72 0.95
N CYS A 8 4.52 -11.17 1.34
CA CYS A 8 4.30 -12.01 2.52
C CYS A 8 4.45 -13.51 2.22
N CYS A 9 4.62 -13.91 0.96
CA CYS A 9 4.64 -15.32 0.56
C CYS A 9 6.02 -15.97 0.81
N VAL A 10 6.52 -15.80 2.03
CA VAL A 10 7.78 -16.32 2.55
C VAL A 10 7.49 -17.23 3.74
N LEU A 11 8.29 -18.28 3.88
CA LEU A 11 8.29 -19.22 4.98
C LEU A 11 9.69 -19.24 5.58
N TYR A 12 9.76 -19.08 6.89
CA TYR A 12 10.99 -19.21 7.65
C TYR A 12 10.99 -20.58 8.33
N ASP A 13 11.92 -21.43 7.92
CA ASP A 13 12.32 -22.63 8.67
C ASP A 13 13.65 -22.31 9.39
N PRO A 14 13.97 -22.95 10.52
CA PRO A 14 15.23 -22.74 11.23
C PRO A 14 16.48 -22.92 10.35
N ASP A 15 16.40 -23.81 9.35
CA ASP A 15 17.53 -24.13 8.47
C ASP A 15 17.54 -23.30 7.16
N ARG A 16 16.40 -22.72 6.77
CA ARG A 16 16.24 -22.10 5.45
C ARG A 16 15.06 -21.15 5.35
N VAL A 17 15.17 -20.21 4.41
CA VAL A 17 14.05 -19.34 4.01
C VAL A 17 13.52 -19.80 2.66
N LEU A 18 12.26 -20.22 2.63
CA LEU A 18 11.55 -20.59 1.40
C LEU A 18 10.67 -19.43 0.96
N CYS A 19 10.58 -19.18 -0.34
CA CYS A 19 9.68 -18.16 -0.87
C CYS A 19 9.03 -18.61 -2.18
N GLN A 20 7.79 -18.16 -2.38
CA GLN A 20 7.13 -18.34 -3.67
C GLN A 20 7.79 -17.42 -4.72
N PRO A 21 7.79 -17.78 -6.01
CA PRO A 21 8.35 -16.93 -7.08
C PRO A 21 7.78 -15.50 -7.06
N ARG A 22 6.50 -15.36 -6.71
CA ARG A 22 5.83 -14.05 -6.53
C ARG A 22 6.40 -13.23 -5.37
N ALA A 23 6.75 -13.84 -4.25
CA ALA A 23 7.41 -13.16 -3.14
C ALA A 23 8.81 -12.68 -3.55
N ARG A 24 9.58 -13.54 -4.22
CA ARG A 24 10.91 -13.16 -4.72
C ARG A 24 10.83 -11.95 -5.65
N ARG A 25 9.90 -11.95 -6.60
CA ARG A 25 9.63 -10.81 -7.49
C ARG A 25 9.25 -9.56 -6.69
N ALA A 26 8.30 -9.67 -5.77
CA ALA A 26 7.79 -8.53 -5.03
C ALA A 26 8.84 -7.91 -4.10
N ILE A 27 9.71 -8.71 -3.50
CA ILE A 27 10.81 -8.25 -2.65
C ILE A 27 11.88 -7.57 -3.50
N ASN A 28 12.31 -8.19 -4.61
CA ASN A 28 13.34 -7.65 -5.49
C ASN A 28 12.93 -6.32 -6.13
N HIS A 29 11.69 -6.23 -6.63
CA HIS A 29 11.20 -5.02 -7.31
C HIS A 29 10.49 -4.06 -6.37
N ARG A 30 10.30 -4.44 -5.10
CA ARG A 30 9.52 -3.67 -4.13
C ARG A 30 8.11 -3.37 -4.64
N VAL A 31 7.44 -4.33 -5.28
CA VAL A 31 6.12 -4.18 -5.92
C VAL A 31 5.21 -5.36 -5.58
N ASN A 32 4.08 -5.10 -4.94
CA ASN A 32 3.00 -6.08 -4.78
C ASN A 32 1.99 -5.94 -5.93
N VAL A 33 1.53 -7.05 -6.51
CA VAL A 33 0.45 -7.02 -7.49
C VAL A 33 -0.88 -7.15 -6.75
N ALA A 34 -1.77 -6.19 -6.98
CA ALA A 34 -3.11 -6.19 -6.43
C ALA A 34 -4.03 -7.07 -7.27
N ASP A 35 -4.78 -7.93 -6.59
CA ASP A 35 -5.88 -8.68 -7.14
C ASP A 35 -7.15 -7.80 -7.11
N THR A 36 -7.71 -7.52 -8.29
CA THR A 36 -8.91 -6.67 -8.45
C THR A 36 -10.20 -7.36 -8.03
N ASP A 37 -10.19 -8.69 -7.95
CA ASP A 37 -11.35 -9.48 -7.53
C ASP A 37 -11.44 -9.55 -6.00
N MET A 38 -10.32 -9.33 -5.30
CA MET A 38 -10.28 -9.21 -3.84
C MET A 38 -10.76 -7.83 -3.36
N ARG A 39 -12.04 -7.74 -2.96
CA ARG A 39 -12.66 -6.49 -2.46
C ARG A 39 -12.84 -6.45 -0.93
N SER A 40 -11.93 -7.06 -0.18
CA SER A 40 -12.02 -7.10 1.29
C SER A 40 -11.36 -5.87 1.94
N PRO A 41 -12.00 -5.24 2.95
CA PRO A 41 -11.38 -4.14 3.70
C PRO A 41 -10.05 -4.52 4.36
N THR A 42 -9.89 -5.79 4.74
CA THR A 42 -8.66 -6.30 5.37
C THR A 42 -7.51 -6.41 4.35
N TYR A 43 -7.84 -6.75 3.10
CA TYR A 43 -6.86 -6.81 2.01
C TYR A 43 -6.29 -5.43 1.70
N GLU A 44 -7.16 -4.43 1.56
CA GLU A 44 -6.77 -3.03 1.32
C GLU A 44 -5.88 -2.48 2.45
N LYS A 45 -6.20 -2.81 3.71
CA LYS A 45 -5.39 -2.43 4.86
C LYS A 45 -3.98 -3.03 4.78
N ARG A 46 -3.84 -4.29 4.36
CA ARG A 46 -2.54 -4.93 4.17
C ARG A 46 -1.75 -4.28 3.04
N LEU A 47 -2.37 -4.04 1.88
CA LEU A 47 -1.71 -3.31 0.78
C LEU A 47 -1.24 -1.92 1.23
N THR A 48 -2.06 -1.19 1.98
CA THR A 48 -1.70 0.14 2.51
C THR A 48 -0.53 0.05 3.50
N LYS A 49 -0.56 -0.93 4.41
CA LYS A 49 0.53 -1.20 5.36
C LYS A 49 1.86 -1.43 4.65
N TYR A 50 1.88 -2.27 3.62
CA TYR A 50 3.12 -2.56 2.86
C TYR A 50 3.50 -1.40 1.94
N SER A 51 2.55 -0.62 1.45
CA SER A 51 2.84 0.60 0.70
C SER A 51 3.65 1.60 1.51
N ARG A 52 3.26 1.83 2.77
CA ARG A 52 4.02 2.66 3.72
C ARG A 52 5.42 2.11 4.05
N ARG A 53 5.66 0.81 3.83
CA ARG A 53 6.99 0.18 4.01
C ARG A 53 7.87 0.29 2.75
N GLY A 54 7.45 1.07 1.76
CA GLY A 54 8.18 1.29 0.52
C GLY A 54 7.95 0.20 -0.52
N PHE A 55 6.79 -0.45 -0.53
CA PHE A 55 6.36 -1.30 -1.64
C PHE A 55 5.37 -0.55 -2.53
N ALA A 56 5.59 -0.50 -3.83
CA ALA A 56 4.57 -0.07 -4.77
C ALA A 56 3.45 -1.14 -4.87
N VAL A 57 2.27 -0.70 -5.31
CA VAL A 57 1.15 -1.60 -5.61
C VAL A 57 0.84 -1.48 -7.10
N ALA A 58 1.06 -2.56 -7.84
CA ALA A 58 0.73 -2.66 -9.25
C ALA A 58 -0.68 -3.23 -9.41
N VAL A 59 -1.52 -2.59 -10.19
CA VAL A 59 -2.88 -3.06 -10.50
C VAL A 59 -2.90 -3.45 -11.97
N ALA A 60 -3.22 -4.71 -12.28
CA ALA A 60 -3.30 -5.18 -13.66
C ALA A 60 -4.42 -4.44 -14.41
N GLY A 61 -4.13 -3.94 -15.61
CA GLY A 61 -5.10 -3.21 -16.42
C GLY A 61 -5.44 -1.80 -15.90
N LEU A 62 -4.66 -1.25 -14.96
CA LEU A 62 -4.83 0.12 -14.52
C LEU A 62 -4.46 1.09 -15.65
N ASP A 63 -5.47 1.75 -16.18
CA ASP A 63 -5.32 2.84 -17.13
C ASP A 63 -5.26 4.17 -16.37
N THR A 64 -4.08 4.78 -16.34
CA THR A 64 -3.85 6.05 -15.65
C THR A 64 -4.56 7.23 -16.31
N THR A 65 -4.95 7.11 -17.59
CA THR A 65 -5.70 8.16 -18.31
C THR A 65 -7.15 8.28 -17.80
N ARG A 66 -7.68 7.19 -17.24
CA ARG A 66 -9.03 7.13 -16.65
C ARG A 66 -9.06 7.59 -15.20
N LEU A 67 -7.89 7.86 -14.60
CA LEU A 67 -7.80 8.38 -13.25
C LEU A 67 -8.02 9.88 -13.27
N ASN A 68 -8.89 10.38 -12.38
CA ASN A 68 -9.08 11.81 -12.23
C ASN A 68 -7.75 12.46 -11.77
N PRO A 69 -7.17 13.39 -12.53
CA PRO A 69 -5.90 14.04 -12.18
C PRO A 69 -5.93 14.71 -10.80
N ALA A 70 -7.09 15.16 -10.34
CA ALA A 70 -7.24 15.75 -9.01
C ALA A 70 -6.90 14.78 -7.86
N LEU A 71 -6.95 13.45 -8.10
CA LEU A 71 -6.44 12.46 -7.16
C LEU A 71 -4.93 12.60 -6.92
N PHE A 72 -4.21 12.98 -7.96
CA PHE A 72 -2.78 13.23 -7.93
C PHE A 72 -2.42 14.67 -7.60
N ASN A 73 -3.37 15.61 -7.52
CA ASN A 73 -3.10 17.04 -7.28
C ASN A 73 -3.79 17.61 -6.04
N ALA A 74 -4.51 16.79 -5.27
CA ALA A 74 -5.15 17.23 -4.03
C ALA A 74 -4.16 17.92 -3.07
N ALA A 75 -4.52 19.12 -2.62
CA ALA A 75 -3.77 19.95 -1.68
C ALA A 75 -3.92 19.45 -0.23
N ARG A 76 -5.09 18.91 0.11
CA ARG A 76 -5.36 18.36 1.45
C ARG A 76 -6.07 17.02 1.37
N CYS A 77 -5.73 16.12 2.28
CA CYS A 77 -6.37 14.82 2.40
C CYS A 77 -6.69 14.51 3.86
N THR A 78 -7.95 14.15 4.15
CA THR A 78 -8.41 13.81 5.50
C THR A 78 -9.06 12.43 5.50
N TRP A 79 -8.85 11.67 6.58
CA TRP A 79 -9.42 10.33 6.76
C TRP A 79 -10.51 10.37 7.83
N ASP A 80 -11.68 9.80 7.52
CA ASP A 80 -12.86 9.81 8.41
C ASP A 80 -13.20 8.43 9.01
N GLY A 81 -12.34 7.41 8.81
CA GLY A 81 -12.64 6.03 9.18
C GLY A 81 -12.95 5.12 7.98
N LYS A 82 -13.65 5.67 6.99
CA LYS A 82 -14.26 4.90 5.90
C LYS A 82 -13.81 5.42 4.54
N TRP A 83 -13.81 6.74 4.39
CA TRP A 83 -13.47 7.51 3.21
C TRP A 83 -12.21 8.34 3.45
N ILE A 84 -11.59 8.72 2.34
CA ILE A 84 -10.59 9.80 2.29
C ILE A 84 -11.22 10.95 1.54
N SER A 85 -11.29 12.11 2.19
CA SER A 85 -11.72 13.34 1.55
C SER A 85 -10.48 14.07 1.03
N LEU A 86 -10.49 14.40 -0.25
CA LEU A 86 -9.44 15.11 -0.97
C LEU A 86 -9.96 16.50 -1.31
N GLU A 87 -9.19 17.52 -0.98
CA GLU A 87 -9.48 18.91 -1.29
C GLU A 87 -8.44 19.41 -2.29
N ASP A 88 -8.89 19.94 -3.41
CA ASP A 88 -8.05 20.57 -4.43
C ASP A 88 -7.60 21.98 -3.99
N SER A 89 -6.60 22.56 -4.66
CA SER A 89 -6.14 23.93 -4.41
C SER A 89 -7.23 24.99 -4.59
N ALA A 90 -8.27 24.68 -5.38
CA ALA A 90 -9.45 25.53 -5.57
C ALA A 90 -10.55 25.32 -4.51
N GLY A 91 -10.32 24.51 -3.47
CA GLY A 91 -11.30 24.19 -2.43
C GLY A 91 -12.37 23.15 -2.81
N LYS A 92 -12.22 22.52 -3.98
CA LYS A 92 -13.14 21.46 -4.45
C LYS A 92 -12.85 20.14 -3.73
N THR A 93 -13.88 19.57 -3.10
CA THR A 93 -13.75 18.32 -2.34
C THR A 93 -14.22 17.10 -3.12
N MET A 94 -13.48 15.98 -3.01
CA MET A 94 -13.84 14.67 -3.53
C MET A 94 -13.69 13.61 -2.44
N ARG A 95 -14.51 12.56 -2.47
CA ARG A 95 -14.38 11.42 -1.54
C ARG A 95 -13.92 10.18 -2.29
N VAL A 96 -12.92 9.50 -1.76
CA VAL A 96 -12.41 8.23 -2.30
C VAL A 96 -12.46 7.13 -1.26
N ALA A 97 -12.76 5.92 -1.71
CA ALA A 97 -12.75 4.71 -0.91
C ALA A 97 -11.97 3.60 -1.62
N GLY A 98 -11.80 2.49 -0.93
CA GLY A 98 -11.20 1.29 -1.50
C GLY A 98 -9.71 1.42 -1.82
N LEU A 99 -9.28 0.70 -2.86
CA LEU A 99 -7.90 0.75 -3.40
C LEU A 99 -7.44 2.16 -3.83
N ALA A 100 -8.36 3.09 -4.13
CA ALA A 100 -8.00 4.47 -4.45
C ALA A 100 -7.28 5.18 -3.29
N LYS A 101 -7.42 4.67 -2.06
CA LYS A 101 -6.66 5.14 -0.89
C LYS A 101 -5.14 4.99 -1.08
N LEU A 102 -4.69 4.01 -1.87
CA LEU A 102 -3.27 3.78 -2.14
C LEU A 102 -2.64 4.91 -2.96
N LEU A 103 -3.40 5.51 -3.88
CA LEU A 103 -2.94 6.66 -4.66
C LEU A 103 -2.63 7.84 -3.75
N VAL A 104 -3.45 8.05 -2.72
CA VAL A 104 -3.28 9.15 -1.75
C VAL A 104 -2.22 8.81 -0.69
N ALA A 105 -2.07 7.53 -0.30
CA ALA A 105 -1.07 7.09 0.68
C ALA A 105 0.38 7.34 0.24
N SER A 106 0.63 7.41 -1.07
CA SER A 106 1.94 7.76 -1.65
C SER A 106 2.47 9.15 -1.23
N ARG A 107 1.59 10.05 -0.74
CA ARG A 107 1.92 11.42 -0.30
C ARG A 107 2.23 11.58 1.18
N GLY A 108 2.43 10.49 1.92
CA GLY A 108 2.85 10.58 3.32
C GLY A 108 1.73 10.99 4.30
N MET A 109 0.48 10.59 4.05
CA MET A 109 -0.58 10.72 5.05
C MET A 109 -0.22 9.97 6.35
N LYS A 110 -0.19 10.72 7.46
CA LYS A 110 -0.16 10.20 8.83
C LYS A 110 -1.57 9.74 9.21
N ASP A 111 -1.83 8.46 9.03
CA ASP A 111 -3.03 7.81 9.55
C ASP A 111 -2.93 7.69 11.09
N PRO A 112 -3.89 8.23 11.85
CA PRO A 112 -3.86 8.20 13.31
C PRO A 112 -3.86 6.78 13.89
N GLN A 113 -4.50 5.81 13.21
CA GLN A 113 -4.59 4.42 13.66
C GLN A 113 -3.37 3.57 13.26
N LEU A 114 -2.46 4.12 12.46
CA LEU A 114 -1.32 3.38 11.92
C LEU A 114 -0.04 4.20 12.07
N ARG A 115 0.24 4.67 13.31
CA ARG A 115 1.57 5.20 13.65
C ARG A 115 2.60 4.14 13.29
N LEU A 116 3.55 4.53 12.42
CA LEU A 116 4.80 3.79 12.29
C LEU A 116 5.44 3.79 13.70
N PRO A 117 5.90 2.64 14.24
CA PRO A 117 6.97 2.73 15.22
C PRO A 117 8.09 3.52 14.54
N SER A 118 8.58 4.56 15.21
CA SER A 118 9.76 5.31 14.81
C SER A 118 10.80 4.31 14.32
N ALA A 119 11.36 4.53 13.13
CA ALA A 119 12.36 3.65 12.57
C ALA A 119 13.59 3.61 13.50
N GLU A 120 13.59 2.69 14.46
CA GLU A 120 14.82 2.17 15.02
C GLU A 120 15.38 1.26 13.95
N THR A 121 16.34 1.81 13.21
CA THR A 121 17.28 1.04 12.41
C THR A 121 17.99 0.08 13.35
N GLN A 122 17.43 -1.12 13.58
CA GLN A 122 18.22 -2.25 14.03
C GLN A 122 19.12 -2.64 12.85
N VAL A 123 20.31 -2.02 12.84
CA VAL A 123 21.47 -2.56 12.15
C VAL A 123 21.70 -3.94 12.77
N CYS A 124 21.30 -5.01 12.10
CA CYS A 124 21.81 -6.34 12.43
C CYS A 124 23.30 -6.33 12.06
N SER A 125 24.14 -5.90 13.00
CA SER A 125 25.57 -6.15 12.97
C SER A 125 25.76 -7.66 13.13
N GLY A 126 26.02 -8.33 12.02
CA GLY A 126 26.48 -9.72 12.03
C GLY A 126 27.88 -9.78 12.64
N GLN A 127 28.01 -10.60 13.69
CA GLN A 127 29.22 -11.34 14.00
C GLN A 127 28.84 -12.82 13.99
#